data_AF-A0AA42L0T3-F1
#
_entry.id   AF-A0AA42L0T3-F1
#
_cell.length_a   1.000
_cell.length_b   1.000
_cell.length_c   1.000
_cell.angle_alpha   90.00
_cell.angle_beta   90.00
_cell.angle_gamma   90.00
#
_symmetry.space_group_name_H-M   'P 1'
#
loop_
_entity.id
_entity.type
_entity.pdbx_description
1 polymer ?
#
loop_
_entity_poly.entity_id
_entity_poly.type
_entity_poly.pdbx_seq_one_letter_code
_entity_poly.pdbx_strand_id
1 'polypeptide(L)'
;MNEKNKAAQAAAQAELSLIDAIDNTQCALLKAQALIAMTFGESGEAFRNMNDDYQDRFLWAISDLVTEATNVVTEVAALGGLQA
;
A
#
# COMPACT_ATOMS: atom_id res chain seq x y z
N MET A 1 -2.43 18.12 -34.07
CA MET A 1 -1.87 17.97 -32.71
C MET A 1 -0.69 17.01 -32.82
N ASN A 2 0.52 17.50 -32.64
CA ASN A 2 1.77 16.86 -33.06
C ASN A 2 2.12 15.65 -32.17
N GLU A 3 2.57 14.53 -32.75
CA GLU A 3 2.88 13.27 -32.04
C GLU A 3 3.90 13.46 -30.91
N LYS A 4 4.84 14.40 -31.07
CA LYS A 4 5.79 14.81 -30.02
C LYS A 4 5.09 15.34 -28.76
N ASN A 5 3.96 16.03 -28.91
CA ASN A 5 3.22 16.59 -27.79
C ASN A 5 2.44 15.51 -27.03
N LYS A 6 2.00 14.45 -27.74
CA LYS A 6 1.33 13.29 -27.13
C LYS A 6 2.31 12.42 -26.33
N ALA A 7 3.52 12.21 -26.84
CA ALA A 7 4.56 11.46 -26.15
C ALA A 7 5.02 12.15 -24.86
N ALA A 8 5.18 13.48 -24.87
CA ALA A 8 5.53 14.26 -23.68
C ALA A 8 4.43 14.21 -22.60
N GLN A 9 3.16 14.26 -22.99
CA GLN A 9 2.04 14.11 -22.06
C GLN A 9 1.96 12.70 -21.45
N ALA A 10 2.23 11.66 -22.23
CA ALA A 10 2.25 10.28 -21.73
C ALA A 10 3.37 10.04 -20.70
N ALA A 11 4.55 10.61 -20.92
CA ALA A 11 5.67 10.52 -19.97
C ALA A 11 5.36 11.23 -18.64
N ALA A 12 4.81 12.45 -18.71
CA ALA A 12 4.40 13.19 -17.51
C ALA A 12 3.27 12.49 -16.73
N GLN A 13 2.32 11.86 -17.44
CA GLN A 13 1.25 11.08 -16.81
C GLN A 13 1.77 9.81 -16.12
N ALA A 14 2.78 9.15 -16.70
CA ALA A 14 3.42 7.99 -16.10
C ALA A 14 4.23 8.34 -14.85
N GLU A 15 4.90 9.48 -14.84
CA GLU A 15 5.65 9.99 -13.68
C GLU A 15 4.71 10.36 -12.52
N LEU A 16 3.62 11.08 -12.82
CA LEU A 16 2.57 11.36 -11.82
C LEU A 16 1.97 10.06 -11.26
N SER A 17 1.70 9.08 -12.13
CA SER A 17 1.18 7.76 -11.74
C SER A 17 2.14 6.97 -10.85
N LEU A 18 3.46 7.18 -10.96
CA LEU A 18 4.44 6.53 -10.10
C LEU A 18 4.46 7.15 -8.70
N ILE A 19 4.39 8.48 -8.62
CA ILE A 19 4.34 9.20 -7.33
C ILE A 19 3.08 8.78 -6.55
N ASP A 20 1.92 8.77 -7.21
CA ASP A 20 0.66 8.34 -6.59
C ASP A 20 0.75 6.89 -6.06
N ALA A 21 1.42 6.00 -6.81
CA ALA A 21 1.59 4.62 -6.39
C ALA A 21 2.53 4.46 -5.18
N ILE A 22 3.60 5.26 -5.11
CA ILE A 22 4.50 5.31 -3.94
C ILE A 22 3.73 5.80 -2.71
N ASP A 23 2.99 6.90 -2.84
CA ASP A 23 2.21 7.48 -1.75
C ASP A 23 1.16 6.50 -1.23
N ASN A 24 0.42 5.84 -2.13
CA ASN A 24 -0.57 4.83 -1.77
C ASN A 24 0.06 3.64 -1.03
N THR A 25 1.19 3.13 -1.56
CA THR A 25 1.93 2.02 -0.93
C THR A 25 2.39 2.41 0.48
N GLN A 26 3.03 3.58 0.62
CA GLN A 26 3.51 4.06 1.92
C GLN A 26 2.38 4.27 2.91
N CYS A 27 1.26 4.86 2.47
CA CYS A 27 0.10 5.10 3.32
C CYS A 27 -0.48 3.79 3.88
N ALA A 28 -0.66 2.77 3.03
CA ALA A 28 -1.14 1.46 3.45
C ALA A 28 -0.17 0.78 4.45
N LEU A 29 1.13 0.81 4.17
CA LEU A 29 2.14 0.21 5.05
C LEU A 29 2.27 0.94 6.39
N LEU A 30 2.18 2.27 6.42
CA LEU A 30 2.21 3.04 7.67
C LEU A 30 1.00 2.75 8.55
N LYS A 31 -0.19 2.59 7.95
CA LYS A 31 -1.40 2.16 8.68
C LYS A 31 -1.23 0.75 9.24
N ALA A 32 -0.75 -0.20 8.42
CA ALA A 32 -0.50 -1.57 8.86
C ALA A 32 0.52 -1.60 10.02
N GLN A 33 1.59 -0.82 9.91
CA GLN A 33 2.62 -0.69 10.94
C GLN A 33 2.05 -0.11 12.25
N ALA A 34 1.21 0.92 12.17
CA ALA A 34 0.58 1.50 13.34
C ALA A 34 -0.36 0.49 14.04
N LEU A 35 -1.16 -0.24 13.27
CA LEU A 35 -2.07 -1.25 13.81
C LEU A 35 -1.31 -2.43 14.43
N ILE A 36 -0.27 -2.95 13.77
CA ILE A 36 0.51 -4.06 14.34
C ILE A 36 1.28 -3.63 15.59
N ALA A 37 1.72 -2.37 15.69
CA ALA A 37 2.34 -1.86 16.91
C ALA A 37 1.37 -1.93 18.11
N MET A 38 0.07 -1.81 17.89
CA MET A 38 -0.97 -1.95 18.92
C MET A 38 -1.20 -3.39 19.39
N THR A 39 -0.48 -4.38 18.85
CA THR A 39 -0.52 -5.76 19.35
C THR A 39 0.63 -6.07 20.33
N PHE A 40 1.59 -5.15 20.50
CA PHE A 40 2.79 -5.35 21.31
C PHE A 40 2.86 -4.45 22.54
N GLY A 41 3.70 -4.83 23.51
CA GLY A 41 3.92 -4.05 24.74
C GLY A 41 2.66 -3.86 25.58
N GLU A 42 2.62 -2.72 26.27
CA GLU A 42 1.46 -2.27 27.08
C GLU A 42 0.24 -1.98 26.19
N SER A 43 0.43 -1.36 25.03
CA SER A 43 -0.65 -1.10 24.07
C SER A 43 -1.33 -2.40 23.57
N GLY A 44 -0.58 -3.50 23.50
CA GLY A 44 -1.07 -4.83 23.14
C GLY A 44 -1.98 -5.50 24.17
N GLU A 45 -2.06 -4.98 25.40
CA GLU A 45 -2.97 -5.54 26.41
C GLU A 45 -4.43 -5.40 25.96
N ALA A 46 -4.78 -4.26 25.36
CA ALA A 46 -6.12 -4.03 24.82
C ALA A 46 -6.47 -5.06 23.74
N PHE A 47 -5.57 -5.31 22.79
CA PHE A 47 -5.74 -6.32 21.74
C PHE A 47 -5.90 -7.74 22.32
N ARG A 48 -5.01 -8.15 23.23
CA ARG A 48 -5.04 -9.50 23.84
C ARG A 48 -6.29 -9.75 24.70
N ASN A 49 -6.90 -8.68 25.21
CA ASN A 49 -8.12 -8.73 26.00
C ASN A 49 -9.40 -8.63 25.14
N MET A 50 -9.29 -8.39 23.83
CA MET A 50 -10.44 -8.49 22.91
C MET A 50 -10.88 -9.95 22.80
N ASN A 51 -12.14 -10.18 22.44
CA ASN A 51 -12.58 -11.53 22.06
C ASN A 51 -11.95 -11.96 20.73
N ASP A 52 -11.96 -13.27 20.48
CA ASP A 52 -11.31 -13.89 19.32
C ASP A 52 -11.81 -13.28 17.99
N ASP A 53 -13.12 -13.07 17.85
CA ASP A 53 -13.71 -12.47 16.63
C ASP A 53 -13.14 -11.07 16.34
N TYR A 54 -12.93 -10.25 17.37
CA TYR A 54 -12.36 -8.92 17.21
C TYR A 54 -10.85 -8.97 16.96
N GLN A 55 -10.13 -9.88 17.60
CA GLN A 55 -8.70 -10.09 17.32
C GLN A 55 -8.49 -10.51 15.86
N ASP A 56 -9.28 -11.47 15.39
CA ASP A 56 -9.21 -11.94 14.01
C ASP A 56 -9.50 -10.80 13.03
N ARG A 57 -10.60 -10.05 13.22
CA ARG A 57 -10.93 -8.90 12.37
C ARG A 57 -9.83 -7.84 12.36
N PHE A 58 -9.18 -7.62 13.50
CA PHE A 58 -8.08 -6.67 13.60
C PHE A 58 -6.86 -7.13 12.77
N LEU A 59 -6.51 -8.42 12.87
CA LEU A 59 -5.42 -9.00 12.08
C LEU A 59 -5.76 -9.07 10.58
N TRP A 60 -7.01 -9.36 10.23
CA TRP A 60 -7.50 -9.28 8.86
C TRP A 60 -7.35 -7.87 8.28
N ALA A 61 -7.71 -6.83 9.04
CA ALA A 61 -7.53 -5.45 8.58
C ALA A 61 -6.05 -5.10 8.31
N ILE A 62 -5.12 -5.62 9.12
CA ILE A 62 -3.68 -5.48 8.85
C ILE A 62 -3.31 -6.21 7.56
N SER A 63 -3.78 -7.43 7.37
CA SER A 63 -3.55 -8.23 6.15
C SER A 63 -4.06 -7.54 4.89
N ASP A 64 -5.24 -6.91 4.96
CA ASP A 64 -5.83 -6.18 3.83
C ASP A 64 -4.96 -4.99 3.41
N LEU A 65 -4.44 -4.22 4.36
CA LEU A 65 -3.52 -3.11 4.10
C LEU A 65 -2.20 -3.57 3.47
N VAL A 66 -1.65 -4.68 3.94
CA VAL A 66 -0.43 -5.28 3.34
C VAL A 66 -0.72 -5.78 1.92
N THR A 67 -1.90 -6.35 1.69
CA THR A 67 -2.34 -6.81 0.37
C THR A 67 -2.51 -5.64 -0.60
N GLU A 68 -3.12 -4.54 -0.15
CA GLU A 68 -3.25 -3.29 -0.91
C GLU A 68 -1.89 -2.78 -1.36
N ALA A 69 -0.94 -2.63 -0.42
CA ALA A 69 0.42 -2.21 -0.73
C ALA A 69 1.11 -3.16 -1.74
N THR A 70 0.95 -4.47 -1.56
CA THR A 70 1.54 -5.49 -2.45
C THR A 70 0.97 -5.41 -3.87
N ASN A 71 -0.33 -5.17 -4.00
CA ASN A 71 -0.99 -5.03 -5.30
C ASN A 71 -0.46 -3.80 -6.05
N VAL A 72 -0.37 -2.65 -5.38
CA VAL A 72 0.15 -1.41 -5.99
C VAL A 72 1.60 -1.60 -6.45
N VAL A 73 2.45 -2.21 -5.62
CA VAL A 73 3.84 -2.51 -6.00
C VAL A 73 3.90 -3.46 -7.20
N THR A 74 3.03 -4.47 -7.24
CA THR A 74 2.97 -5.44 -8.35
C THR A 74 2.52 -4.77 -9.65
N GLU A 75 1.52 -3.89 -9.58
CA GLU A 75 1.04 -3.11 -10.73
C GLU A 75 2.14 -2.18 -11.27
N VAL A 76 2.82 -1.44 -10.40
CA VAL A 76 3.96 -0.58 -10.78
C VAL A 76 5.11 -1.41 -11.34
N ALA A 77 5.43 -2.55 -10.73
CA ALA A 77 6.46 -3.46 -11.22
C ALA A 77 6.09 -4.02 -12.60
N ALA A 78 4.82 -4.33 -12.86
CA ALA A 78 4.35 -4.74 -14.18
C ALA A 78 4.47 -3.61 -15.22
N LEU A 79 4.32 -2.35 -14.81
CA LEU A 79 4.54 -1.17 -15.66
C LEU A 79 6.04 -0.91 -15.93
N GLY A 80 6.92 -1.19 -14.96
CA GLY A 80 8.38 -1.00 -15.07
C GLY A 80 9.18 -2.22 -15.54
N GLY A 81 8.57 -3.41 -15.57
CA GLY A 81 9.24 -4.72 -15.57
C GLY A 81 9.02 -5.61 -16.80
N LEU A 82 9.00 -5.01 -18.00
CA LEU A 82 9.43 -5.67 -19.25
C LEU A 82 10.77 -5.07 -19.74
N GLN A 83 11.58 -4.55 -18.82
CA GLN A 83 12.95 -4.08 -19.09
C GLN A 83 13.88 -4.41 -17.91
N ALA A 84 14.22 -5.70 -17.79
CA ALA A 84 15.48 -6.15 -17.19
C ALA A 84 15.98 -7.35 -18.00
#